data_AF-A0A1I2XET1-F1
#
_entry.id   AF-A0A1I2XET1-F1
#
_cell.length_a   1.000
_cell.length_b   1.000
_cell.length_c   1.000
_cell.angle_alpha   90.00
_cell.angle_beta   90.00
_cell.angle_gamma   90.00
#
_symmetry.space_group_name_H-M   'P 1'
#
loop_
_entity.id
_entity.type
_entity.pdbx_description
1 polymer ?
#
loop_
_entity_poly.entity_id
_entity_poly.type
_entity_poly.pdbx_seq_one_letter_code
_entity_poly.pdbx_strand_id
1 'polypeptide(L)'
;NLLTQVNQLASDAGFNGLNLLAGDNLKLSFNEKGSSSLNVTGTAITAANLGLSAVGTTDFQENGAIAKVMTAISSASSQLKAQASSLGSNLAVVQNRQDFTKQIINVLDTGAANLTNADLNEEAANSQALSTRNSLGISALALANQAQQGVLQLLR
;
A
#
# COMPACT_ATOMS: atom_id res chain seq x y z
N ASN A 1 10.78 -39.74 4.97
CA ASN A 1 9.44 -39.25 5.35
C ASN A 1 9.50 -37.81 5.85
N LEU A 2 10.20 -37.48 6.94
CA LEU A 2 10.33 -36.09 7.43
C LEU A 2 11.03 -35.13 6.45
N LEU A 3 12.16 -35.53 5.85
CA LEU A 3 12.85 -34.67 4.87
C LEU A 3 11.98 -34.36 3.64
N THR A 4 11.15 -35.32 3.24
CA THR A 4 10.15 -35.13 2.18
C THR A 4 9.08 -34.13 2.61
N GLN A 5 8.60 -34.20 3.87
CA GLN A 5 7.64 -33.24 4.40
C GLN A 5 8.22 -31.82 4.49
N VAL A 6 9.51 -31.66 4.83
CA VAL A 6 10.18 -30.35 4.80
C VAL A 6 10.13 -29.76 3.39
N ASN A 7 10.48 -30.54 2.38
CA ASN A 7 10.43 -30.10 0.98
C ASN A 7 9.00 -29.77 0.55
N GLN A 8 8.03 -30.61 0.93
CA GLN A 8 6.62 -30.40 0.57
C GLN A 8 6.08 -29.12 1.20
N LEU A 9 6.35 -28.89 2.49
CA LEU A 9 5.89 -27.68 3.18
C LEU A 9 6.49 -26.40 2.57
N ALA A 10 7.78 -26.43 2.22
CA ALA A 10 8.40 -25.31 1.53
C ALA A 10 7.80 -25.09 0.14
N SER A 11 7.48 -26.16 -0.60
CA SER A 11 6.83 -26.09 -1.91
C SER A 11 5.39 -25.56 -1.84
N ASP A 12 4.65 -25.90 -0.79
CA ASP A 12 3.24 -25.52 -0.62
C ASP A 12 3.05 -24.09 -0.10
N ALA A 13 4.12 -23.43 0.35
CA ALA A 13 4.10 -22.05 0.86
C ALA A 13 3.91 -20.96 -0.22
N GLY A 14 3.47 -21.34 -1.42
CA GLY A 14 3.21 -20.41 -2.51
C GLY A 14 1.98 -19.52 -2.24
N PHE A 15 2.08 -18.24 -2.63
CA PHE A 15 0.98 -17.29 -2.58
C PHE A 15 0.89 -16.54 -3.92
N ASN A 16 -0.30 -16.52 -4.52
CA ASN A 16 -0.55 -15.87 -5.82
C ASN A 16 0.47 -16.22 -6.92
N GLY A 17 0.94 -17.48 -6.94
CA GLY A 17 1.90 -17.96 -7.94
C GLY A 17 3.37 -17.62 -7.67
N LEU A 18 3.69 -17.05 -6.51
CA LEU A 18 5.06 -16.81 -6.05
C LEU A 18 5.35 -17.61 -4.79
N ASN A 19 6.53 -18.22 -4.70
CA ASN A 19 6.99 -18.92 -3.52
C ASN A 19 8.43 -18.52 -3.14
N LEU A 20 8.54 -17.65 -2.12
CA LEU A 20 9.82 -17.18 -1.61
C LEU A 20 10.67 -18.31 -0.97
N LEU A 21 10.03 -19.39 -0.53
CA LEU A 21 10.71 -20.58 0.02
C LEU A 21 11.10 -21.58 -1.08
N ALA A 22 10.59 -21.44 -2.30
CA ALA A 22 11.07 -22.18 -3.47
C ALA A 22 12.18 -21.45 -4.24
N GLY A 23 12.50 -20.21 -3.84
CA GLY A 23 13.53 -19.38 -4.46
C GLY A 23 13.01 -18.28 -5.38
N ASP A 24 11.68 -18.08 -5.44
CA ASP A 24 11.12 -16.98 -6.23
C ASP A 24 11.44 -15.63 -5.60
N ASN A 25 11.57 -14.60 -6.44
CA ASN A 25 11.80 -13.24 -5.98
C ASN A 25 10.50 -12.43 -6.05
N LEU A 26 10.27 -11.59 -5.05
CA LEU A 26 9.15 -10.67 -5.01
C LEU A 26 9.65 -9.23 -5.09
N LYS A 27 9.22 -8.51 -6.13
CA LYS A 27 9.42 -7.06 -6.23
C LYS A 27 8.16 -6.35 -5.75
N LEU A 28 8.30 -5.57 -4.69
CA LEU A 28 7.25 -4.72 -4.14
C LEU A 28 7.54 -3.28 -4.55
N SER A 29 6.61 -2.64 -5.26
CA SER A 29 6.70 -1.21 -5.56
C SER A 29 5.91 -0.39 -4.54
N PHE A 30 6.52 0.68 -4.03
CA PHE A 30 5.91 1.58 -3.07
C PHE A 30 5.33 2.85 -3.71
N ASN A 31 5.45 3.03 -5.02
CA ASN A 31 4.91 4.18 -5.73
C ASN A 31 4.47 3.82 -7.15
N GLU A 32 3.55 4.60 -7.72
CA GLU A 32 2.94 4.25 -9.02
C GLU A 32 3.94 4.21 -10.18
N LYS A 33 5.03 4.96 -10.08
CA LYS A 33 6.08 5.02 -11.11
C LYS A 33 7.13 3.93 -10.97
N GLY A 34 7.06 3.07 -9.95
CA GLY A 34 8.04 1.99 -9.78
C GLY A 34 9.44 2.42 -9.34
N SER A 35 9.69 3.71 -9.07
CA SER A 35 11.01 4.22 -8.72
C SER A 35 11.42 3.95 -7.27
N SER A 36 10.45 3.63 -6.40
CA SER A 36 10.70 3.15 -5.04
C SER A 36 10.20 1.72 -4.93
N SER A 37 11.09 0.79 -4.63
CA SER A 37 10.75 -0.62 -4.51
C SER A 37 11.62 -1.35 -3.50
N LEU A 38 11.08 -2.44 -2.95
CA LEU A 38 11.81 -3.44 -2.19
C LEU A 38 11.83 -4.74 -3.01
N ASN A 39 13.03 -5.28 -3.24
CA ASN A 39 13.20 -6.61 -3.80
C ASN A 39 13.45 -7.58 -2.65
N VAL A 40 12.50 -8.50 -2.43
CA VAL A 40 12.63 -9.60 -1.49
C VAL A 40 13.12 -10.81 -2.29
N THR A 41 14.36 -11.22 -2.05
CA THR A 41 14.93 -12.40 -2.71
C THR A 41 14.53 -13.65 -1.94
N GLY A 42 13.88 -14.59 -2.63
CA GLY A 42 13.60 -15.90 -2.07
C GLY A 42 14.85 -16.77 -2.06
N THR A 43 14.89 -17.71 -1.10
CA THR A 43 15.91 -18.74 -1.04
C THR A 43 15.21 -20.08 -0.99
N ALA A 44 15.60 -21.00 -1.87
CA ALA A 44 15.00 -22.33 -1.89
C ALA A 44 15.33 -23.10 -0.60
N ILE A 45 14.32 -23.31 0.24
CA ILE A 45 14.40 -24.10 1.46
C ILE A 45 14.05 -25.54 1.10
N THR A 46 15.08 -26.36 0.93
CA THR A 46 14.96 -27.81 0.77
C THR A 46 15.80 -28.49 1.84
N ALA A 47 15.46 -29.73 2.19
CA ALA A 47 16.27 -30.56 3.07
C ALA A 47 17.73 -30.59 2.59
N ALA A 48 17.97 -30.72 1.27
CA ALA A 48 19.30 -30.70 0.69
C ALA A 48 20.02 -29.35 0.90
N ASN A 49 19.36 -28.22 0.62
CA ASN A 49 19.95 -26.89 0.80
C ASN A 49 20.20 -26.54 2.27
N LEU A 50 19.40 -27.09 3.19
CA LEU A 50 19.61 -27.01 4.63
C LEU A 50 20.73 -27.94 5.13
N GLY A 51 21.35 -28.74 4.25
CA GLY A 51 22.39 -29.70 4.61
C GLY A 51 21.87 -30.94 5.33
N LEU A 52 20.57 -31.25 5.20
CA LEU A 52 19.92 -32.41 5.79
C LEU A 52 19.87 -33.55 4.77
N SER A 53 20.44 -34.70 5.15
CA SER A 53 20.42 -35.94 4.39
C SER A 53 19.64 -37.02 5.14
N ALA A 54 19.19 -38.04 4.40
CA ALA A 54 18.60 -39.22 5.04
C ALA A 54 19.63 -39.87 5.96
N VAL A 55 19.19 -40.25 7.16
CA VAL A 55 20.01 -40.93 8.16
C VAL A 55 19.80 -42.43 8.08
N GLY A 56 20.88 -43.19 8.22
CA GLY A 56 20.91 -44.65 8.24
C GLY A 56 21.29 -45.22 9.60
N THR A 57 21.41 -46.55 9.68
CA THR A 57 21.80 -47.26 10.91
C THR A 57 23.18 -46.87 11.41
N THR A 58 24.13 -46.55 10.52
CA THR A 58 25.50 -46.16 10.88
C THR A 58 25.59 -44.77 11.52
N ASP A 59 24.62 -43.89 11.26
CA ASP A 59 24.62 -42.52 11.77
C ASP A 59 24.32 -42.43 13.27
N PHE A 60 23.87 -43.54 13.87
CA PHE A 60 23.52 -43.65 15.29
C PHE A 60 24.33 -44.71 16.05
N GLN A 61 25.39 -45.26 15.45
CA GLN A 61 26.22 -46.30 16.10
C GLN A 61 27.31 -45.73 17.00
N GLU A 62 27.85 -44.55 16.64
CA GLU A 62 28.95 -43.91 17.37
C GLU A 62 28.58 -42.48 17.76
N ASN A 63 29.06 -42.02 18.91
CA ASN A 63 28.81 -40.65 19.39
C ASN A 63 29.26 -39.59 18.37
N GLY A 64 30.35 -39.84 17.63
CA GLY A 64 30.82 -38.92 16.59
C GLY A 64 29.85 -38.79 15.41
N ALA A 65 29.17 -39.87 15.03
CA ALA A 65 28.17 -39.85 13.97
C ALA A 65 26.89 -39.13 14.42
N ILE A 66 26.43 -39.39 15.65
CA ILE A 66 25.29 -38.70 16.26
C ILE A 66 25.55 -37.20 16.35
N ALA A 67 26.75 -36.79 16.77
CA ALA A 67 27.15 -35.39 16.86
C ALA A 67 27.06 -34.69 15.50
N LYS A 68 27.45 -35.35 14.40
CA LYS A 68 27.33 -34.80 13.04
C LYS A 68 25.87 -34.55 12.65
N VAL A 69 24.97 -35.50 12.93
CA VAL A 69 23.52 -35.34 12.66
C VAL A 69 22.96 -34.15 13.47
N MET A 70 23.31 -34.06 14.75
CA MET A 70 22.89 -32.95 15.63
C MET A 70 23.40 -31.59 15.15
N THR A 71 24.65 -31.53 14.69
CA THR A 71 25.22 -30.31 14.10
C THR A 71 24.46 -29.94 12.83
N ALA A 72 24.18 -30.88 11.92
CA ALA A 72 23.42 -30.61 10.70
C ALA A 72 22.03 -30.03 10.99
N ILE A 73 21.30 -30.61 11.94
CA ILE A 73 19.98 -30.12 12.38
C ILE A 73 20.09 -28.70 12.99
N SER A 74 21.11 -28.47 13.83
CA SER A 74 21.32 -27.17 14.46
C SER A 74 21.67 -26.08 13.44
N SER A 75 22.51 -26.41 12.45
CA SER A 75 22.84 -25.54 11.32
C SER A 75 21.61 -25.23 10.47
N ALA A 76 20.81 -26.24 10.13
CA ALA A 76 19.55 -26.05 9.40
C ALA A 76 18.59 -25.12 10.17
N SER A 77 18.44 -25.31 11.49
CA SER A 77 17.61 -24.43 12.33
C SER A 77 18.12 -22.98 12.34
N SER A 78 19.43 -22.79 12.42
CA SER A 78 20.04 -21.45 12.37
C SER A 78 19.78 -20.75 11.03
N GLN A 79 19.92 -21.47 9.91
CA GLN A 79 19.63 -20.95 8.58
C GLN A 79 18.15 -20.53 8.44
N LEU A 80 17.22 -21.36 8.93
CA LEU A 80 15.79 -21.04 8.92
C LEU A 80 15.48 -19.79 9.76
N LYS A 81 16.10 -19.63 10.93
CA LYS A 81 15.94 -18.44 11.78
C LYS A 81 16.48 -17.18 11.09
N ALA A 82 17.64 -17.28 10.43
CA ALA A 82 18.21 -16.16 9.67
C ALA A 82 17.28 -15.73 8.52
N GLN A 83 16.74 -16.70 7.76
CA GLN A 83 15.78 -16.42 6.69
C GLN A 83 14.48 -15.81 7.23
N ALA A 84 13.93 -16.35 8.31
CA ALA A 84 12.74 -15.81 8.97
C ALA A 84 12.96 -14.38 9.48
N SER A 85 14.13 -14.09 10.06
CA SER A 85 14.50 -12.75 10.49
C SER A 85 14.56 -11.78 9.31
N SER A 86 15.16 -12.18 8.19
CA SER A 86 15.24 -11.35 6.98
C SER A 86 13.84 -11.04 6.42
N LEU A 87 12.98 -12.06 6.32
CA LEU A 87 11.58 -11.87 5.91
C LEU A 87 10.81 -10.98 6.89
N GLY A 88 11.04 -11.12 8.20
CA GLY A 88 10.45 -10.27 9.24
C GLY A 88 10.88 -8.81 9.12
N SER A 89 12.17 -8.55 8.87
CA SER A 89 12.66 -7.18 8.62
C SER A 89 12.05 -6.57 7.36
N ASN A 90 11.94 -7.35 6.27
CA ASN A 90 11.27 -6.91 5.05
C ASN A 90 9.79 -6.59 5.29
N LEU A 91 9.08 -7.44 6.05
CA LEU A 91 7.70 -7.21 6.42
C LEU A 91 7.53 -5.90 7.21
N ALA A 92 8.41 -5.64 8.19
CA ALA A 92 8.38 -4.40 8.95
C ALA A 92 8.56 -3.16 8.06
N VAL A 93 9.46 -3.23 7.07
CA VAL A 93 9.61 -2.16 6.07
C VAL A 93 8.33 -1.95 5.28
N VAL A 94 7.70 -3.04 4.81
CA VAL A 94 6.45 -2.98 4.04
C VAL A 94 5.32 -2.37 4.87
N GLN A 95 5.17 -2.78 6.13
CA GLN A 95 4.16 -2.23 7.05
C GLN A 95 4.36 -0.73 7.28
N ASN A 96 5.59 -0.31 7.59
CA ASN A 96 5.90 1.11 7.78
C ASN A 96 5.61 1.94 6.52
N ARG A 97 5.93 1.42 5.34
CA ARG A 97 5.63 2.09 4.06
C ARG A 97 4.13 2.15 3.79
N GLN A 98 3.40 1.08 4.11
CA GLN A 98 1.95 1.04 3.98
C GLN A 98 1.28 2.12 4.84
N ASP A 99 1.69 2.23 6.11
CA ASP A 99 1.11 3.19 7.05
C ASP A 99 1.44 4.63 6.67
N PHE A 100 2.70 4.89 6.30
CA PHE A 100 3.12 6.19 5.78
C PHE A 100 2.30 6.60 4.54
N THR A 101 2.13 5.70 3.58
CA THR A 101 1.34 5.99 2.37
C THR A 101 -0.12 6.27 2.71
N LYS A 102 -0.73 5.51 3.62
CA LYS A 102 -2.10 5.79 4.09
C LYS A 102 -2.21 7.17 4.74
N GLN A 103 -1.24 7.54 5.58
CA GLN A 103 -1.21 8.86 6.22
C GLN A 103 -1.07 9.98 5.18
N ILE A 104 -0.19 9.81 4.19
CA ILE A 104 -0.06 10.78 3.09
C ILE A 104 -1.36 10.90 2.31
N ILE A 105 -2.02 9.79 1.99
CA ILE A 105 -3.30 9.82 1.27
C ILE A 105 -4.32 10.65 2.05
N ASN A 106 -4.46 10.43 3.36
CA ASN A 106 -5.39 11.19 4.19
C ASN A 106 -5.07 12.71 4.21
N VAL A 107 -3.77 13.06 4.31
CA VAL A 107 -3.33 14.46 4.28
C VAL A 107 -3.60 15.09 2.91
N LEU A 108 -3.32 14.37 1.82
CA LEU A 108 -3.57 14.85 0.46
C LEU A 108 -5.06 14.98 0.16
N ASP A 109 -5.89 14.08 0.65
CA ASP A 109 -7.35 14.15 0.50
C ASP A 109 -7.92 15.38 1.23
N THR A 110 -7.48 15.61 2.47
CA THR A 110 -7.85 16.81 3.23
C THR A 110 -7.31 18.09 2.56
N GLY A 111 -6.07 18.06 2.09
CA GLY A 111 -5.45 19.17 1.38
C GLY A 111 -6.16 19.51 0.07
N ALA A 112 -6.53 18.49 -0.71
CA ALA A 112 -7.31 18.65 -1.93
C ALA A 112 -8.68 19.24 -1.61
N ALA A 113 -9.40 18.69 -0.63
CA ALA A 113 -10.67 19.23 -0.16
C ALA A 113 -10.53 20.70 0.26
N ASN A 114 -9.51 21.09 1.01
CA ASN A 114 -9.30 22.49 1.39
C ASN A 114 -8.98 23.42 0.20
N LEU A 115 -8.36 22.92 -0.87
CA LEU A 115 -8.08 23.69 -2.08
C LEU A 115 -9.29 23.78 -3.02
N THR A 116 -10.19 22.80 -2.99
CA THR A 116 -11.36 22.73 -3.88
C THR A 116 -12.66 23.16 -3.22
N ASN A 117 -12.76 23.09 -1.90
CA ASN A 117 -13.96 23.46 -1.18
C ASN A 117 -14.06 24.98 -1.14
N ALA A 118 -15.13 25.50 -1.72
CA ALA A 118 -15.49 26.91 -1.58
C ALA A 118 -15.96 27.21 -0.14
N ASP A 119 -15.68 28.41 0.35
CA ASP A 119 -16.24 28.88 1.62
C ASP A 119 -17.75 29.13 1.42
N LEU A 120 -18.57 28.30 2.05
CA LEU A 120 -20.02 28.38 1.93
C LEU A 120 -20.57 29.71 2.46
N ASN A 121 -19.90 30.39 3.40
CA ASN A 121 -20.34 31.69 3.88
C ASN A 121 -20.07 32.79 2.84
N GLU A 122 -18.92 32.74 2.17
CA GLU A 122 -18.57 33.68 1.10
C GLU A 122 -19.47 33.47 -0.12
N GLU A 123 -19.66 32.22 -0.54
CA GLU A 123 -20.59 31.88 -1.62
C GLU A 123 -22.04 32.23 -1.27
N ALA A 124 -22.48 32.05 -0.01
CA ALA A 124 -23.81 32.46 0.43
C ALA A 124 -23.97 33.99 0.42
N ALA A 125 -22.98 34.74 0.90
CA ALA A 125 -22.98 36.19 0.86
C ALA A 125 -22.98 36.71 -0.58
N ASN A 126 -22.17 36.11 -1.46
CA ASN A 126 -22.11 36.45 -2.88
C ASN A 126 -23.42 36.13 -3.59
N SER A 127 -24.03 34.97 -3.30
CA SER A 127 -25.35 34.58 -3.82
C SER A 127 -26.45 35.55 -3.38
N GLN A 128 -26.47 35.96 -2.10
CA GLN A 128 -27.41 36.95 -1.59
C GLN A 128 -27.20 38.33 -2.21
N ALA A 129 -25.93 38.74 -2.37
CA ALA A 129 -25.57 39.98 -3.04
C ALA A 129 -26.01 39.97 -4.51
N LEU A 130 -25.81 38.85 -5.23
CA LEU A 130 -26.25 38.66 -6.60
C LEU A 130 -27.78 38.73 -6.72
N SER A 131 -28.52 38.05 -5.85
CA SER A 131 -29.98 38.13 -5.79
C SER A 131 -30.47 39.55 -5.59
N THR A 132 -29.84 40.28 -4.66
CA THR A 132 -30.14 41.70 -4.41
C THR A 132 -29.82 42.56 -5.64
N ARG A 133 -28.68 42.34 -6.29
CA ARG A 133 -28.27 43.05 -7.50
C ARG A 133 -29.22 42.78 -8.68
N ASN A 134 -29.71 41.56 -8.82
CA ASN A 134 -30.71 41.19 -9.82
C ASN A 134 -32.06 41.86 -9.55
N SER A 135 -32.52 41.88 -8.30
CA SER A 135 -33.74 42.61 -7.89
C SER A 135 -33.63 44.10 -8.22
N LEU A 136 -32.51 44.72 -7.84
CA LEU A 136 -32.22 46.13 -8.17
C LEU A 136 -32.13 46.36 -9.69
N GLY A 137 -31.53 45.43 -10.45
CA GLY A 137 -31.46 45.50 -11.90
C GLY A 137 -32.85 45.43 -12.57
N ILE A 138 -33.73 44.56 -12.09
CA ILE A 138 -35.12 44.46 -12.56
C ILE A 138 -35.89 45.74 -12.23
N SER A 139 -35.76 46.25 -11.00
CA SER A 139 -36.41 47.51 -10.60
C SER A 139 -35.89 48.71 -11.40
N ALA A 140 -34.58 48.81 -11.63
CA ALA A 140 -33.99 49.86 -12.44
C ALA A 140 -34.45 49.78 -13.90
N LEU A 141 -34.57 48.57 -14.48
CA LEU A 141 -35.10 48.38 -15.83
C LEU A 141 -36.59 48.75 -15.91
N ALA A 142 -37.39 48.39 -14.90
CA ALA A 142 -38.79 48.77 -14.83
C ALA A 142 -38.95 50.31 -14.76
N LEU A 143 -38.14 50.98 -13.93
CA LEU A 143 -38.08 52.44 -13.84
C LEU A 143 -37.65 53.09 -15.15
N ALA A 144 -36.65 52.54 -15.83
CA ALA A 144 -36.19 53.05 -17.13
C ALA A 144 -37.29 52.94 -18.21
N ASN A 145 -37.99 51.81 -18.28
CA ASN A 145 -39.12 51.63 -19.20
C ASN A 145 -40.27 52.59 -18.88
N GLN A 146 -40.60 52.77 -17.59
CA GLN A 146 -41.65 53.70 -17.16
C GLN A 146 -41.27 55.16 -17.46
N ALA A 147 -40.00 55.54 -17.29
CA ALA A 147 -39.49 56.85 -17.67
C ALA A 147 -39.57 57.10 -19.18
N GLN A 148 -39.22 56.11 -20.02
CA GLN A 148 -39.38 56.19 -21.49
C GLN A 148 -40.85 56.33 -21.93
N GLN A 149 -41.79 55.63 -21.28
CA GLN A 149 -43.22 55.79 -21.54
C GLN A 149 -43.77 57.15 -21.08
N GLY A 150 -43.28 57.68 -19.95
CA GLY A 150 -43.63 59.02 -19.47
C GLY A 150 -43.17 60.13 -20.42
N VAL A 151 -41.98 60.00 -21.01
CA VAL A 151 -41.51 60.90 -22.09
C VAL A 151 -42.40 60.80 -23.32
N LEU A 152 -42.88 59.61 -23.67
CA LEU A 152 -43.82 59.43 -24.78
C LEU A 152 -45.20 60.05 -24.53
N GLN A 153 -45.67 60.12 -23.27
CA GLN A 153 -46.91 60.83 -22.92
C GLN A 153 -46.75 62.36 -22.96
N LEU A 154 -45.55 62.87 -22.68
CA LEU A 154 -45.23 64.31 -22.75
C LEU A 154 -45.08 64.83 -24.19
N LEU A 155 -44.77 63.96 -25.14
CA LEU A 155 -44.60 64.28 -26.56
C LEU A 155 -45.86 64.01 -27.39
N ARG A 156 -47.01 63.79 -26.74
CA ARG A 156 -48.32 63.54 -27.38
C ARG A 156 -49.31 64.67 -27.12
#